data_AF-E0E3V1-F1
#
_entry.id   AF-E0E3V1-F1
#
_cell.length_a   1.000
_cell.length_b   1.000
_cell.length_c   1.000
_cell.angle_alpha   90.00
_cell.angle_beta   90.00
_cell.angle_gamma   90.00
#
_symmetry.space_group_name_H-M   'P 1'
#
loop_
_entity.id
_entity.type
_entity.pdbx_description
1 polymer ?
#
loop_
_entity_poly.entity_id
_entity_poly.type
_entity_poly.pdbx_seq_one_letter_code
_entity_poly.pdbx_strand_id
1 'polypeptide(L)'
;MPDHVHMLVSIPPRISVSQFMGYLKGKSALMIFDKHANLKYKFGNRYFWFEGYYVSAVGLNLFVVWNILLLMSVTVKLFTERL
;
A
#
# COMPACT_ATOMS: atom_id res chain seq x y z
N MET A 1 11.00 -10.39 -15.75
CA MET A 1 9.83 -11.14 -16.29
C MET A 1 8.58 -10.31 -16.03
N PRO A 2 7.61 -10.25 -16.95
CA PRO A 2 6.43 -9.37 -16.87
C PRO A 2 5.26 -9.98 -16.07
N ASP A 3 5.57 -10.77 -15.05
CA ASP A 3 4.61 -11.54 -14.24
C ASP A 3 4.46 -11.00 -12.81
N HIS A 4 5.20 -9.96 -12.45
CA HIS A 4 5.18 -9.33 -11.14
C HIS A 4 5.30 -7.81 -11.24
N VAL A 5 4.87 -7.12 -10.19
CA VAL A 5 4.90 -5.65 -10.10
C VAL A 5 5.76 -5.24 -8.91
N HIS A 6 6.72 -4.34 -9.16
CA HIS A 6 7.53 -3.69 -8.14
C HIS A 6 6.97 -2.28 -7.87
N MET A 7 6.78 -1.93 -6.61
CA MET A 7 6.28 -0.61 -6.20
C MET A 7 7.08 -0.10 -5.01
N LEU A 8 7.43 1.18 -5.02
CA LEU A 8 7.92 1.90 -3.86
C LEU A 8 6.76 2.71 -3.28
N VAL A 9 6.42 2.47 -2.01
CA VAL A 9 5.23 3.08 -1.39
C VAL A 9 5.57 3.56 0.02
N SER A 10 5.10 4.76 0.37
CA SER A 10 5.13 5.26 1.74
C SER A 10 3.84 4.84 2.45
N ILE A 11 3.97 4.02 3.50
CA ILE A 11 2.82 3.54 4.29
C ILE A 11 2.90 4.19 5.68
N PRO A 12 1.85 4.87 6.16
CA PRO A 12 1.80 5.39 7.51
C PRO A 12 1.98 4.27 8.55
N PRO A 13 2.72 4.50 9.66
CA PRO A 13 3.05 3.45 10.63
C PRO A 13 1.83 2.91 11.39
N ARG A 14 0.70 3.63 11.34
CA ARG A 14 -0.58 3.19 11.94
C ARG A 14 -1.28 2.11 11.11
N ILE A 15 -0.88 1.92 9.86
CA ILE A 15 -1.46 0.95 8.94
C ILE A 15 -0.45 -0.20 8.81
N SER A 16 -0.91 -1.43 9.05
CA SER A 16 -0.05 -2.58 8.85
C SER A 16 0.20 -2.81 7.35
N VAL A 17 1.41 -3.23 7.03
CA VAL A 17 1.80 -3.55 5.65
C VAL A 17 0.88 -4.64 5.07
N SER A 18 0.46 -5.61 5.88
CA SER A 18 -0.46 -6.67 5.45
C SER A 18 -1.86 -6.14 5.11
N GLN A 19 -2.40 -5.21 5.89
CA GLN A 19 -3.69 -4.57 5.60
C GLN A 19 -3.60 -3.75 4.31
N PHE A 20 -2.53 -2.98 4.14
CA PHE A 20 -2.30 -2.21 2.92
C PHE A 20 -2.22 -3.12 1.69
N MET A 21 -1.43 -4.19 1.76
CA MET A 21 -1.27 -5.14 0.65
C MET A 21 -2.55 -5.92 0.35
N GLY A 22 -3.32 -6.30 1.36
CA GLY A 22 -4.63 -6.94 1.17
C GLY A 22 -5.60 -6.03 0.42
N TYR A 23 -5.69 -4.76 0.82
CA TYR A 23 -6.51 -3.77 0.11
C TYR A 23 -6.02 -3.56 -1.33
N LEU A 24 -4.71 -3.35 -1.52
CA LEU A 24 -4.12 -3.05 -2.81
C LEU A 24 -4.32 -4.20 -3.81
N LYS A 25 -3.98 -5.43 -3.42
CA LYS A 25 -4.15 -6.62 -4.25
C LYS A 25 -5.63 -6.89 -4.55
N GLY A 26 -6.51 -6.73 -3.56
CA GLY A 26 -7.95 -6.93 -3.74
C GLY A 26 -8.60 -5.92 -4.69
N LYS A 27 -8.36 -4.61 -4.47
CA LYS A 27 -8.94 -3.55 -5.31
C LYS A 27 -8.39 -3.56 -6.73
N SER A 28 -7.09 -3.74 -6.89
CA SER A 28 -6.48 -3.83 -8.23
C SER A 28 -7.01 -5.03 -9.02
N ALA A 29 -7.15 -6.20 -8.41
CA ALA A 29 -7.73 -7.37 -9.08
C ALA A 29 -9.17 -7.10 -9.58
N LEU A 30 -10.01 -6.46 -8.75
CA LEU A 30 -11.37 -6.06 -9.16
C LEU A 30 -11.34 -5.10 -10.35
N MET A 31 -10.52 -4.05 -10.29
CA MET A 31 -10.41 -3.05 -11.36
C MET A 31 -9.89 -3.66 -12.68
N ILE A 32 -8.97 -4.61 -12.60
CA ILE A 32 -8.41 -5.29 -13.78
C ILE A 32 -9.46 -6.19 -14.42
N PHE A 33 -10.20 -6.98 -13.64
CA PHE A 33 -11.27 -7.81 -14.20
C PHE A 33 -12.43 -6.98 -14.76
N ASP A 34 -12.70 -5.81 -14.19
CA ASP A 34 -13.72 -4.90 -14.72
C ASP A 34 -13.30 -4.30 -16.06
N LYS A 35 -12.06 -3.78 -16.16
CA LYS A 35 -11.53 -3.16 -17.38
C LYS A 35 -11.18 -4.16 -18.49
N HIS A 36 -10.84 -5.40 -18.13
CA HIS A 36 -10.35 -6.41 -19.06
C HIS A 36 -11.16 -7.70 -18.95
N ALA A 37 -12.37 -7.68 -19.50
CA ALA A 37 -13.32 -8.80 -19.46
C ALA A 37 -12.71 -10.13 -19.97
N ASN A 38 -11.81 -10.08 -20.96
CA ASN A 38 -11.11 -11.25 -21.50
C ASN A 38 -10.25 -11.99 -20.46
N LEU A 39 -9.77 -11.29 -19.42
CA LEU A 39 -8.97 -11.91 -18.35
C LEU A 39 -9.85 -12.75 -17.41
N LYS A 40 -11.17 -12.49 -17.32
CA LYS A 40 -12.08 -13.33 -16.52
C LYS A 40 -12.10 -14.78 -17.01
N TYR A 41 -11.98 -15.00 -18.32
CA TYR A 41 -11.95 -16.34 -18.93
C TYR A 41 -10.60 -17.03 -18.74
N LYS A 42 -9.49 -16.27 -18.78
CA LYS A 42 -8.14 -16.80 -18.57
C LYS A 42 -7.87 -17.16 -17.10
N PHE A 43 -8.45 -16.41 -16.17
CA PHE A 43 -8.35 -16.63 -14.73
C PHE A 43 -9.70 -17.07 -14.17
N GLY A 44 -10.22 -18.22 -14.62
CA GLY A 44 -11.56 -18.73 -14.25
C GLY A 44 -11.86 -18.80 -12.75
N ASN A 45 -10.83 -18.87 -11.89
CA ASN A 45 -10.96 -18.80 -10.43
C ASN A 45 -10.86 -17.37 -9.82
N ARG A 46 -10.80 -16.33 -10.67
CA ARG A 46 -10.67 -14.91 -10.30
C ARG A 46 -9.46 -14.56 -9.41
N TYR A 47 -8.44 -15.42 -9.35
CA TYR A 47 -7.17 -15.09 -8.73
C TYR A 47 -6.26 -14.40 -9.74
N PHE A 48 -6.09 -13.09 -9.58
CA PHE A 48 -5.17 -12.30 -10.41
C PHE A 48 -3.75 -12.26 -9.82
N TRP A 49 -3.64 -12.11 -8.50
CA TRP A 49 -2.36 -12.07 -7.80
C TRP A 49 -2.02 -13.42 -7.17
N PHE A 50 -0.73 -13.73 -7.09
CA PHE A 50 -0.22 -14.80 -6.22
C PHE A 50 -0.54 -14.49 -4.74
N GLU A 51 -0.71 -15.49 -3.89
CA GLU A 51 -1.11 -15.30 -2.47
C GLU A 51 -0.07 -14.49 -1.69
N GLY A 52 1.21 -14.78 -1.91
CA GLY A 52 2.34 -14.08 -1.26
C GLY A 52 2.60 -12.67 -1.77
N TYR A 53 3.44 -11.95 -1.04
CA TYR A 53 4.04 -10.69 -1.44
C TYR A 53 5.39 -10.52 -0.73
N TYR A 54 6.32 -9.80 -1.36
CA TYR A 54 7.62 -9.48 -0.78
C TYR A 54 7.69 -7.99 -0.41
N VAL A 55 8.26 -7.68 0.75
CA VAL A 55 8.45 -6.30 1.21
C VAL A 55 9.84 -6.17 1.79
N SER A 56 10.52 -5.09 1.41
CA SER A 56 11.75 -4.66 2.03
C SER A 56 11.60 -3.21 2.48
N ALA A 57 11.99 -2.91 3.72
CA ALA A 57 11.99 -1.55 4.24
C ALA A 57 13.15 -0.77 3.61
N VAL A 58 12.82 0.23 2.81
CA VAL A 58 13.81 1.13 2.18
C VAL A 58 13.84 2.44 2.97
N GLY A 59 15.03 2.89 3.39
CA GLY A 59 15.21 4.22 3.95
C GLY A 59 15.04 4.34 5.47
N LEU A 60 15.76 3.52 6.24
CA LEU A 60 16.11 3.84 7.64
C LEU A 60 17.04 5.06 7.69
N ASN A 61 16.54 6.24 7.31
CA ASN A 61 17.21 7.50 7.61
C ASN A 61 16.47 8.15 8.78
N LEU A 62 17.15 8.19 9.93
CA LEU A 62 16.66 8.79 11.17
C LEU A 62 16.06 10.19 10.91
N PHE A 63 16.65 11.00 10.02
CA PHE A 63 16.15 12.34 9.71
C PHE A 63 14.73 12.36 9.15
N VAL A 64 14.39 11.45 8.23
CA VAL A 64 13.05 11.40 7.62
C VAL A 64 12.00 10.93 8.62
N VAL A 65 12.36 9.95 9.45
CA VAL A 65 11.51 9.44 10.53
C VAL A 65 11.21 10.55 11.55
N TRP A 66 12.24 11.30 11.97
CA TRP A 66 12.08 12.46 12.85
C TRP A 66 11.22 13.56 12.22
N ASN A 67 11.39 13.85 10.93
CA ASN A 67 10.62 14.91 10.26
C ASN A 67 9.11 14.56 10.18
N ILE A 68 8.78 13.29 9.90
CA ILE A 68 7.39 12.81 9.91
C ILE A 68 6.81 12.85 11.34
N LEU A 69 7.56 12.38 12.35
CA LEU A 69 7.15 12.46 13.76
C LEU A 69 6.91 13.92 14.21
N LEU A 70 7.76 14.84 13.74
CA LEU A 70 7.68 16.25 14.08
C LEU A 70 6.49 16.93 13.39
N LEU A 71 6.25 16.64 12.10
CA LEU A 71 5.05 17.11 11.39
C LEU A 71 3.75 16.58 12.03
N MET A 72 3.72 15.31 12.43
CA MET A 72 2.58 14.74 13.14
C MET A 72 2.39 15.37 14.53
N SER A 73 3.47 15.64 15.27
CA SER A 73 3.40 16.31 16.58
C SER A 73 2.95 17.77 16.46
N VAL A 74 3.44 18.50 15.46
CA VAL A 74 3.03 19.89 15.18
C VAL A 74 1.56 19.94 14.76
N THR A 75 1.09 19.00 13.93
CA THR A 75 -0.32 18.95 13.50
C THR A 75 -1.26 18.62 14.66
N VAL A 76 -0.88 17.71 15.56
CA VAL A 76 -1.65 17.39 16.77
C VAL A 76 -1.65 18.58 17.75
N LYS A 77 -0.52 19.27 17.90
CA LYS A 77 -0.41 20.45 18.77
C LYS A 77 -1.25 21.63 18.25
N LEU A 78 -1.20 21.91 16.94
CA LEU A 78 -2.05 22.91 16.29
C LEU A 78 -3.55 22.59 16.37
N PHE A 79 -3.92 21.31 16.47
CA PHE A 79 -5.31 20.90 16.64
C PHE A 79 -5.78 21.01 18.10
N THR A 80 -4.90 20.75 19.08
CA THR A 80 -5.22 20.89 20.51
C THR A 80 -5.24 22.33 21.01
N GLU A 81 -4.48 23.24 20.38
CA GLU A 81 -4.41 24.67 20.75
C GLU A 81 -5.48 25.53 20.03
N ARG A 82 -6.33 24.93 19.18
CA ARG A 82 -7.47 25.59 18.51
C ARG A 82 -8.84 25.22 19.14
N LEU A 83 -8.84 24.70 20.36
CA LEU A 83 -10.04 24.51 21.19
C LEU A 83 -9.92 25.34 22.47
#